data_AF-A0A0S8AXS8-F1
#
_entry.id   AF-A0A0S8AXS8-F1
#
_cell.length_a   1.000
_cell.length_b   1.000
_cell.length_c   1.000
_cell.angle_alpha   90.00
_cell.angle_beta   90.00
_cell.angle_gamma   90.00
#
_symmetry.space_group_name_H-M   'P 1'
#
loop_
_entity.id
_entity.type
_entity.pdbx_description
1 polymer ?
#
loop_
_entity_poly.entity_id
_entity_poly.type
_entity_poly.pdbx_seq_one_letter_code
_entity_poly.pdbx_strand_id
1 'polypeptide(L)'
;MRLTTRLPALMAVLLLATAACSDDTTGVTGDPLTQQEAFAIFAELQSAVADALGGVAPAPALVSTPIPEVTGACLGGGTVKISGDVDDNIDPQTGLGTITFSLVESVDDCVVQTTGSTFTVNGAPNLLISGDLTVAEDFAITGTYDMDGGFRYASDDGREGTCMVDVSLDFSNYSLSGRVCGQSVR
;
A
#
# COMPACT_ATOMS: atom_id res chain seq x y z
N MET A 1 -5.64 34.67 28.24
CA MET A 1 -7.09 34.47 27.99
C MET A 1 -7.22 33.17 27.21
N ARG A 2 -7.68 32.11 27.87
CA ARG A 2 -7.88 30.78 27.28
C ARG A 2 -9.19 30.80 26.50
N LEU A 3 -9.20 30.29 25.28
CA LEU A 3 -10.41 29.79 24.65
C LEU A 3 -10.20 28.31 24.31
N THR A 4 -10.56 27.49 25.29
CA THR A 4 -10.91 26.09 25.14
C THR A 4 -12.23 25.99 24.38
N THR A 5 -12.28 25.25 23.28
CA THR A 5 -13.54 24.78 22.71
C THR A 5 -13.36 23.32 22.30
N ARG A 6 -13.78 22.43 23.20
CA ARG A 6 -14.09 21.04 22.88
C ARG A 6 -15.44 21.05 22.15
N LEU A 7 -15.51 20.44 20.97
CA LEU A 7 -16.78 19.97 20.41
C LEU A 7 -16.63 18.47 20.04
N PRO A 8 -17.72 17.69 20.15
CA PRO A 8 -17.70 16.29 20.51
C PRO A 8 -17.88 15.35 19.31
N ALA A 9 -17.52 14.09 19.56
CA ALA A 9 -17.99 12.85 18.95
C ALA A 9 -19.08 12.99 17.86
N LEU A 10 -18.71 12.62 16.63
CA LEU A 10 -19.64 11.98 15.71
C LEU A 10 -19.16 10.56 15.45
N MET A 11 -19.80 9.61 16.15
CA MET A 11 -19.96 8.24 15.69
C MET A 11 -20.56 8.26 14.28
N ALA A 12 -19.85 7.68 13.32
CA ALA A 12 -20.44 7.08 12.14
C ALA A 12 -19.93 5.64 12.07
N VAL A 13 -20.65 4.76 12.77
CA VAL A 13 -20.58 3.31 12.57
C VAL A 13 -21.07 3.06 11.14
N LEU A 14 -20.15 2.87 10.21
CA LEU A 14 -20.46 2.44 8.86
C LEU A 14 -20.53 0.90 8.87
N LEU A 15 -21.75 0.39 9.07
CA LEU A 15 -22.12 -1.01 8.83
C LEU A 15 -22.50 -1.16 7.35
N LEU A 16 -21.56 -1.57 6.49
CA LEU A 16 -21.75 -2.20 5.17
C LEU A 16 -20.50 -3.06 4.93
N ALA A 17 -20.51 -4.32 4.52
CA ALA A 17 -21.53 -5.18 3.94
C ALA A 17 -21.19 -6.64 4.30
N THR A 18 -22.20 -7.51 4.39
CA THR A 18 -22.01 -8.96 4.41
C THR A 18 -21.55 -9.42 3.03
N ALA A 19 -20.23 -9.38 2.80
CA ALA A 19 -19.62 -10.21 1.78
C ALA A 19 -19.82 -11.66 2.20
N ALA A 20 -20.43 -12.47 1.34
CA ALA A 20 -20.32 -13.91 1.43
C ALA A 20 -18.85 -14.27 1.17
N CYS A 21 -18.05 -14.29 2.24
CA CYS A 21 -16.67 -14.72 2.22
C CYS A 21 -16.67 -16.23 1.99
N SER A 22 -16.40 -16.67 0.76
CA SER A 22 -15.75 -17.96 0.59
C SER A 22 -14.34 -17.80 1.13
N ASP A 23 -14.07 -18.39 2.30
CA ASP A 23 -12.75 -18.46 2.93
C ASP A 23 -11.80 -19.31 2.07
N ASP A 24 -11.38 -18.77 0.94
CA ASP A 24 -10.19 -19.25 0.23
C ASP A 24 -8.97 -18.63 0.92
N THR A 25 -8.49 -19.27 1.98
CA THR A 25 -7.28 -18.88 2.72
C THR A 25 -5.98 -19.16 1.96
N THR A 26 -6.06 -19.37 0.64
CA THR A 26 -4.90 -19.49 -0.23
C THR A 26 -4.10 -18.20 -0.17
N GLY A 27 -2.96 -18.20 0.53
CA GLY A 27 -2.09 -17.03 0.71
C GLY A 27 -1.80 -16.63 2.16
N VAL A 28 -2.41 -17.29 3.15
CA VAL A 28 -1.99 -17.16 4.56
C VAL A 28 -1.34 -18.46 5.03
N THR A 29 -0.14 -18.35 5.60
CA THR A 29 0.48 -19.46 6.35
C THR A 29 0.59 -19.04 7.80
N GLY A 30 0.09 -19.83 8.75
CA GLY A 30 0.05 -19.47 10.17
C GLY A 30 -1.36 -19.10 10.65
N ASP A 31 -1.44 -18.32 11.73
CA ASP A 31 -2.70 -17.95 12.37
C ASP A 31 -3.47 -16.91 11.56
N PRO A 32 -4.76 -17.12 11.24
CA PRO A 32 -5.47 -16.24 10.33
C PRO A 32 -5.59 -14.80 10.85
N LEU A 33 -5.39 -13.83 9.95
CA LEU A 33 -5.83 -12.45 10.13
C LEU A 33 -7.31 -12.33 9.77
N THR A 34 -8.04 -11.52 10.52
CA THR A 34 -9.35 -11.06 10.08
C THR A 34 -9.20 -10.12 8.88
N GLN A 35 -10.25 -9.97 8.08
CA GLN A 35 -10.27 -9.01 6.97
C GLN A 35 -9.93 -7.58 7.41
N GLN A 36 -10.44 -7.17 8.58
CA GLN A 36 -10.15 -5.84 9.13
C GLN A 36 -8.66 -5.67 9.48
N GLU A 37 -8.04 -6.68 10.09
CA GLU A 37 -6.61 -6.65 10.43
C GLU A 37 -5.75 -6.64 9.18
N ALA A 38 -6.05 -7.50 8.20
CA ALA A 38 -5.35 -7.56 6.92
C ALA A 38 -5.35 -6.21 6.20
N PHE A 39 -6.52 -5.56 6.09
CA PHE A 39 -6.61 -4.25 5.44
C PHE A 39 -6.03 -3.11 6.26
N ALA A 40 -6.09 -3.15 7.59
CA ALA A 40 -5.45 -2.15 8.43
C ALA A 40 -3.93 -2.20 8.30
N ILE A 41 -3.34 -3.40 8.31
CA ILE A 41 -1.91 -3.59 8.07
C ILE A 41 -1.54 -3.08 6.68
N PHE A 42 -2.26 -3.53 5.65
CA PHE A 42 -1.96 -3.13 4.29
C PHE A 42 -2.06 -1.60 4.08
N ALA A 43 -3.09 -0.95 4.62
CA ALA A 43 -3.25 0.50 4.52
C ALA A 43 -2.13 1.28 5.23
N GLU A 44 -1.67 0.80 6.38
CA GLU A 44 -0.55 1.42 7.11
C GLU A 44 0.76 1.35 6.31
N LEU A 45 1.06 0.18 5.71
CA LEU A 45 2.23 0.03 4.84
C LEU A 45 2.17 0.99 3.66
N GLN A 46 1.02 1.08 2.98
CA GLN A 46 0.84 2.02 1.85
C GLN A 46 0.92 3.49 2.28
N SER A 47 0.53 3.83 3.51
CA SER A 47 0.72 5.17 4.05
C SER A 47 2.21 5.48 4.28
N ALA A 48 2.98 4.52 4.80
CA ALA A 48 4.43 4.69 4.98
C ALA A 48 5.16 4.79 3.64
N VAL A 49 4.70 4.04 2.61
CA VAL A 49 5.15 4.18 1.22
C VAL A 49 4.89 5.60 0.70
N ALA A 50 3.67 6.10 0.87
CA ALA A 50 3.30 7.43 0.43
C ALA A 50 4.12 8.53 1.13
N ASP A 51 4.48 8.35 2.41
CA ASP A 51 5.39 9.25 3.12
C ASP A 51 6.82 9.19 2.56
N ALA A 52 7.33 7.98 2.32
CA ALA A 52 8.66 7.77 1.72
C ALA A 52 8.79 8.46 0.36
N LEU A 53 7.75 8.36 -0.48
CA LEU A 53 7.71 8.95 -1.81
C LEU A 53 7.26 10.42 -1.79
N GLY A 54 6.48 10.86 -0.81
CA GLY A 54 6.07 12.26 -0.65
C GLY A 54 7.26 13.19 -0.36
N GLY A 55 8.37 12.63 0.11
CA GLY A 55 9.65 13.32 0.28
C GLY A 55 10.48 13.51 -1.00
N VAL A 56 10.16 12.80 -2.10
CA VAL A 56 10.84 13.01 -3.38
C VAL A 56 10.10 14.06 -4.21
N ALA A 57 10.71 15.23 -4.36
CA ALA A 57 10.22 16.23 -5.31
C ALA A 57 10.30 15.66 -6.73
N PRO A 58 9.30 15.90 -7.61
CA PRO A 58 9.40 15.50 -9.00
C PRO A 58 10.60 16.21 -9.64
N ALA A 59 11.62 15.45 -9.98
CA ALA A 59 12.72 15.96 -10.79
C ALA A 59 12.20 16.23 -12.21
N PRO A 60 12.66 17.29 -12.88
CA PRO A 60 12.27 17.54 -14.26
C PRO A 60 12.82 16.43 -15.18
N ALA A 61 11.91 15.67 -15.79
CA ALA A 61 12.10 14.62 -16.82
C ALA A 61 13.17 13.58 -16.46
N LEU A 62 12.75 12.46 -15.86
CA LEU A 62 13.62 11.32 -15.61
C LEU A 62 13.58 10.39 -16.82
N VAL A 63 14.51 10.61 -17.76
CA VAL A 63 14.87 9.58 -18.74
C VAL A 63 15.48 8.41 -17.94
N SER A 64 14.69 7.35 -17.69
CA SER A 64 15.04 6.12 -16.98
C SER A 64 16.08 6.29 -15.87
N THR A 65 15.63 6.52 -14.63
CA THR A 65 16.55 6.61 -13.48
C THR A 65 16.21 5.60 -12.40
N PRO A 66 17.23 4.91 -11.83
CA PRO A 66 17.02 4.17 -10.60
C PRO A 66 16.60 5.14 -9.50
N ILE A 67 15.50 4.85 -8.81
CA ILE A 67 15.14 5.53 -7.58
C ILE A 67 16.12 5.06 -6.50
N PRO A 68 16.90 5.97 -5.87
CA PRO A 68 17.69 5.61 -4.70
C PRO A 68 16.76 5.12 -3.58
N GLU A 69 17.23 4.23 -2.72
CA GLU A 69 16.44 3.76 -1.58
C GLU A 69 15.92 4.96 -0.76
N VAL A 70 14.59 5.09 -0.71
CA VAL A 70 13.89 6.05 0.15
C VAL A 70 13.25 5.30 1.31
N THR A 71 13.16 5.97 2.46
CA THR A 71 12.63 5.37 3.70
C THR A 71 11.48 6.21 4.22
N GLY A 72 10.36 5.55 4.50
CA GLY A 72 9.19 6.11 5.20
C GLY A 72 9.04 5.47 6.57
N ALA A 73 8.51 6.23 7.53
CA ALA A 73 8.27 5.75 8.88
C ALA A 73 6.86 5.16 9.01
N CYS A 74 6.75 3.98 9.64
CA CYS A 74 5.46 3.46 10.07
C CYS A 74 5.00 4.20 11.35
N LEU A 75 3.70 4.49 11.48
CA LEU A 75 3.17 5.32 12.57
C LEU A 75 3.44 4.72 13.96
N GLY A 76 3.39 3.38 14.07
CA GLY A 76 3.68 2.67 15.33
C GLY A 76 5.16 2.44 15.62
N GLY A 77 6.06 2.81 14.70
CA GLY A 77 7.48 2.44 14.72
C GLY A 77 7.83 1.44 13.62
N GLY A 78 9.13 1.28 13.36
CA GLY A 78 9.64 0.56 12.19
C GLY A 78 9.69 1.43 10.94
N THR A 79 10.02 0.81 9.81
CA THR A 79 10.20 1.53 8.53
C THR A 79 9.75 0.72 7.32
N VAL A 80 9.32 1.44 6.30
CA VAL A 80 9.18 0.92 4.94
C VAL A 80 10.26 1.56 4.07
N LYS A 81 10.92 0.77 3.23
CA LYS A 81 11.91 1.24 2.27
C LYS A 81 11.50 0.89 0.86
N ILE A 82 11.68 1.81 -0.06
CA ILE A 82 11.36 1.63 -1.47
C ILE A 82 12.58 1.94 -2.31
N SER A 83 12.86 1.06 -3.27
CA SER A 83 13.91 1.25 -4.26
C SER A 83 13.50 0.59 -5.57
N GLY A 84 14.11 0.97 -6.69
CA GLY A 84 13.82 0.33 -7.97
C GLY A 84 14.06 1.27 -9.12
N ASP A 85 13.34 1.06 -10.21
CA ASP A 85 13.52 1.80 -11.45
C ASP A 85 12.21 2.48 -11.87
N VAL A 86 12.34 3.71 -12.36
CA VAL A 86 11.26 4.43 -13.06
C VAL A 86 11.80 4.89 -14.39
N ASP A 87 11.07 4.52 -15.44
CA ASP A 87 11.25 5.02 -16.79
C ASP A 87 10.09 5.94 -17.15
N ASP A 88 10.38 7.24 -17.25
CA ASP A 88 9.41 8.23 -17.71
C ASP A 88 9.75 8.74 -19.11
N ASN A 89 8.70 8.95 -19.89
CA ASN A 89 8.75 9.59 -21.20
C ASN A 89 7.72 10.72 -21.24
N ILE A 90 7.78 11.59 -20.22
CA ILE A 90 6.88 12.74 -20.10
C ILE A 90 7.44 13.91 -20.91
N ASP A 91 6.61 14.45 -21.81
CA ASP A 91 6.92 15.69 -22.51
C ASP A 91 6.92 16.85 -21.51
N PRO A 92 8.06 17.53 -21.29
CA PRO A 92 8.16 18.59 -20.29
C PRO A 92 7.37 19.87 -20.63
N GLN A 93 6.90 20.03 -21.88
CA GLN A 93 6.07 21.16 -22.28
C GLN A 93 4.58 20.91 -22.03
N THR A 94 4.12 19.68 -22.25
CA THR A 94 2.70 19.32 -22.18
C THR A 94 2.34 18.56 -20.91
N GLY A 95 3.32 17.91 -20.26
CA GLY A 95 3.12 17.02 -19.11
C GLY A 95 2.54 15.65 -19.48
N LEU A 96 2.49 15.34 -20.78
CA LEU A 96 1.87 14.12 -21.32
C LEU A 96 2.91 13.05 -21.60
N GLY A 97 2.54 11.78 -21.49
CA GLY A 97 3.45 10.69 -21.81
C GLY A 97 3.19 9.44 -21.00
N THR A 98 4.22 8.61 -20.84
CA THR A 98 4.14 7.33 -20.16
C THR A 98 5.11 7.27 -18.98
N ILE A 99 4.75 6.48 -17.97
CA ILE A 99 5.58 6.18 -16.80
C ILE A 99 5.51 4.68 -16.59
N THR A 100 6.64 4.00 -16.69
CA THR A 100 6.79 2.59 -16.33
C THR A 100 7.63 2.50 -15.07
N PHE A 101 7.24 1.69 -14.10
CA PHE A 101 8.01 1.52 -12.87
C PHE A 101 8.05 0.06 -12.41
N SER A 102 9.15 -0.27 -11.73
CA SER A 102 9.35 -1.54 -11.05
C SER A 102 10.10 -1.26 -9.75
N LEU A 103 9.38 -1.28 -8.65
CA LEU A 103 9.84 -0.91 -7.31
C LEU A 103 9.74 -2.11 -6.38
N VAL A 104 10.66 -2.17 -5.43
CA VAL A 104 10.64 -3.13 -4.33
C VAL A 104 10.39 -2.37 -3.05
N GLU A 105 9.30 -2.72 -2.37
CA GLU A 105 8.96 -2.28 -1.03
C GLU A 105 9.40 -3.34 -0.02
N SER A 106 10.29 -2.94 0.89
CA SER A 106 10.73 -3.77 2.01
C SER A 106 10.26 -3.17 3.33
N VAL A 107 9.76 -4.04 4.21
CA VAL A 107 9.17 -3.66 5.50
C VAL A 107 10.06 -4.19 6.61
N ASP A 108 10.44 -3.33 7.55
CA ASP A 108 11.31 -3.64 8.67
C ASP A 108 10.68 -3.19 10.00
N ASP A 109 10.25 -4.18 10.79
CA ASP A 109 9.63 -4.01 12.11
C ASP A 109 8.51 -2.95 12.19
N CYS A 110 7.69 -2.83 11.13
CA CYS A 110 6.57 -1.90 11.13
C CYS A 110 5.51 -2.31 12.13
N VAL A 111 5.18 -1.41 13.06
CA VAL A 111 4.17 -1.65 14.08
C VAL A 111 2.84 -1.07 13.64
N VAL A 112 1.82 -1.93 13.54
CA VAL A 112 0.46 -1.57 13.16
C VAL A 112 -0.48 -1.83 14.33
N GLN A 113 -1.25 -0.82 14.72
CA GLN A 113 -2.30 -0.96 15.74
C GLN A 113 -3.65 -1.15 15.08
N THR A 114 -4.35 -2.25 15.41
CA THR A 114 -5.72 -2.49 14.97
C THR A 114 -6.69 -2.37 16.15
N THR A 115 -7.99 -2.57 15.90
CA THR A 115 -9.00 -2.58 16.98
C THR A 115 -8.93 -3.91 17.74
N GLY A 116 -7.90 -4.11 18.56
CA GLY A 116 -7.81 -5.25 19.48
C GLY A 116 -6.42 -5.83 19.65
N SER A 117 -5.54 -5.64 18.68
CA SER A 117 -4.18 -6.21 18.71
C SER A 117 -3.16 -5.25 18.08
N THR A 118 -1.91 -5.43 18.47
CA THR A 118 -0.75 -4.78 17.86
C THR A 118 0.00 -5.81 17.04
N PHE A 119 0.40 -5.45 15.82
CA PHE A 119 1.16 -6.32 14.92
C PHE A 119 2.52 -5.71 14.63
N THR A 120 3.56 -6.53 14.67
CA THR A 120 4.87 -6.22 14.08
C THR A 120 4.97 -6.92 12.74
N VAL A 121 5.26 -6.15 11.69
CA VAL A 121 5.21 -6.57 10.29
C VAL A 121 6.60 -6.44 9.67
N ASN A 122 6.99 -7.45 8.90
CA ASN A 122 8.27 -7.51 8.21
C ASN A 122 8.08 -8.10 6.80
N GLY A 123 8.90 -7.73 5.83
CA GLY A 123 8.84 -8.31 4.48
C GLY A 123 9.07 -9.83 4.48
N ALA A 124 8.22 -10.59 3.78
CA ALA A 124 8.35 -12.04 3.57
C ALA A 124 7.34 -12.60 2.54
N PRO A 125 7.68 -12.62 1.22
CA PRO A 125 8.77 -11.89 0.56
C PRO A 125 8.50 -10.37 0.57
N ASN A 126 9.44 -9.52 0.16
CA ASN A 126 9.14 -8.10 -0.06
C ASN A 126 8.03 -7.91 -1.12
N LEU A 127 7.38 -6.76 -1.13
CA LEU A 127 6.39 -6.42 -2.17
C LEU A 127 7.11 -5.88 -3.40
N LEU A 128 6.79 -6.44 -4.57
CA LEU A 128 7.12 -5.90 -5.88
C LEU A 128 5.94 -5.05 -6.34
N ILE A 129 6.21 -3.80 -6.67
CA ILE A 129 5.25 -2.84 -7.18
C ILE A 129 5.64 -2.52 -8.62
N SER A 130 4.78 -2.80 -9.59
CA SER A 130 5.06 -2.53 -11.00
C SER A 130 3.88 -1.91 -11.69
N GLY A 131 4.11 -1.20 -12.78
CA GLY A 131 3.01 -0.67 -13.55
C GLY A 131 3.45 0.14 -14.75
N ASP A 132 2.46 0.41 -15.59
CA ASP A 132 2.57 1.19 -16.82
C ASP A 132 1.43 2.19 -16.81
N LEU A 133 1.76 3.47 -16.63
CA LEU A 133 0.80 4.57 -16.60
C LEU A 133 0.95 5.46 -17.83
N THR A 134 -0.16 6.00 -18.30
CA THR A 134 -0.22 6.98 -19.39
C THR A 134 -0.98 8.22 -18.92
N VAL A 135 -0.39 9.40 -19.10
CA VAL A 135 -1.03 10.71 -18.89
C VAL A 135 -1.53 11.23 -20.22
N ALA A 136 -2.86 11.26 -20.40
CA ALA A 136 -3.53 11.71 -21.62
C ALA A 136 -3.75 13.24 -21.65
N GLU A 137 -4.15 13.79 -22.80
CA GLU A 137 -4.31 15.23 -23.03
C GLU A 137 -5.27 15.95 -22.06
N ASP A 138 -6.24 15.23 -21.51
CA ASP A 138 -7.17 15.71 -20.48
C ASP A 138 -6.64 15.53 -19.05
N PHE A 139 -5.36 15.17 -18.92
CA PHE A 139 -4.68 14.76 -17.69
C PHE A 139 -5.31 13.53 -17.02
N ALA A 140 -6.12 12.75 -17.76
CA ALA A 140 -6.53 11.44 -17.28
C ALA A 140 -5.33 10.51 -17.23
N ILE A 141 -5.20 9.82 -16.10
CA ILE A 141 -4.23 8.75 -15.92
C ILE A 141 -4.92 7.44 -16.26
N THR A 142 -4.30 6.65 -17.13
CA THR A 142 -4.75 5.30 -17.52
C THR A 142 -3.60 4.31 -17.42
N GLY A 143 -3.90 3.01 -17.44
CA GLY A 143 -2.90 1.96 -17.32
C GLY A 143 -3.03 1.13 -16.04
N THR A 144 -1.98 0.41 -15.67
CA THR A 144 -2.02 -0.58 -14.58
C THR A 144 -1.02 -0.28 -13.48
N TYR A 145 -1.37 -0.73 -12.27
CA TYR A 145 -0.53 -0.74 -11.09
C TYR A 145 -0.75 -2.07 -10.37
N ASP A 146 0.31 -2.85 -10.24
CA ASP A 146 0.32 -4.21 -9.72
C ASP A 146 1.22 -4.30 -8.49
N MET A 147 0.79 -5.07 -7.50
CA MET A 147 1.53 -5.38 -6.28
C MET A 147 1.53 -6.89 -6.07
N ASP A 148 2.71 -7.50 -6.02
CA ASP A 148 2.90 -8.93 -5.78
C ASP A 148 3.93 -9.15 -4.67
N GLY A 149 3.68 -10.07 -3.75
CA GLY A 149 4.62 -10.43 -2.69
C GLY A 149 3.92 -10.70 -1.37
N GLY A 150 4.46 -10.19 -0.26
CA GLY A 150 3.79 -10.37 1.02
C GLY A 150 4.48 -9.74 2.22
N PHE A 151 4.12 -10.21 3.40
CA PHE A 151 4.77 -9.87 4.65
C PHE A 151 4.52 -10.97 5.68
N ARG A 152 5.44 -11.08 6.65
CA ARG A 152 5.20 -11.82 7.89
C ARG A 152 4.68 -10.87 8.96
N TYR A 153 3.86 -11.38 9.85
CA TYR A 153 3.34 -10.65 11.01
C TYR A 153 3.49 -11.48 12.28
N ALA A 154 3.66 -10.77 13.39
CA ALA A 154 3.55 -11.29 14.74
C ALA A 154 2.69 -10.34 15.57
N SER A 155 1.75 -10.86 16.34
CA SER A 155 0.83 -10.08 17.16
C SER A 155 1.19 -10.15 18.65
N ASP A 156 0.83 -9.11 19.39
CA ASP A 156 0.90 -9.09 20.86
C ASP A 156 -0.01 -10.12 21.54
N ASP A 157 -1.02 -10.64 20.83
CA ASP A 157 -1.88 -11.74 21.28
C ASP A 157 -1.29 -13.15 21.04
N GLY A 158 -0.08 -13.22 20.45
CA GLY A 158 0.65 -14.45 20.20
C GLY A 158 0.41 -15.08 18.83
N ARG A 159 -0.46 -14.52 17.99
CA ARG A 159 -0.62 -14.98 16.61
C ARG A 159 0.56 -14.62 15.73
N GLU A 160 0.93 -15.52 14.84
CA GLU A 160 1.98 -15.28 13.84
C GLU A 160 1.67 -15.93 12.49
N GLY A 161 2.20 -15.35 11.41
CA GLY A 161 2.02 -15.91 10.08
C GLY A 161 2.62 -15.07 8.96
N THR A 162 2.32 -15.49 7.73
CA THR A 162 2.64 -14.77 6.49
C THR A 162 1.36 -14.43 5.75
N CYS A 163 1.29 -13.22 5.21
CA CYS A 163 0.23 -12.73 4.35
C CYS A 163 0.79 -12.45 2.96
N MET A 164 0.22 -13.11 1.94
CA MET A 164 0.50 -12.82 0.54
C MET A 164 -0.39 -11.68 0.04
N VAL A 165 0.16 -10.84 -0.84
CA VAL A 165 -0.51 -9.75 -1.54
C VAL A 165 -0.34 -9.99 -3.04
N ASP A 166 -1.45 -9.92 -3.76
CA ASP A 166 -1.52 -9.98 -5.23
C ASP A 166 -2.68 -9.05 -5.62
N VAL A 167 -2.38 -7.80 -5.94
CA VAL A 167 -3.39 -6.75 -6.18
C VAL A 167 -3.06 -6.02 -7.46
N SER A 168 -4.07 -5.83 -8.29
CA SER A 168 -3.99 -5.08 -9.56
C SER A 168 -5.03 -3.97 -9.57
N LEU A 169 -4.60 -2.77 -9.94
CA LEU A 169 -5.42 -1.57 -10.12
C LEU A 169 -5.34 -1.15 -11.59
N ASP A 170 -6.48 -1.08 -12.26
CA ASP A 170 -6.62 -0.58 -13.62
C ASP A 170 -7.25 0.82 -13.59
N PHE A 171 -6.44 1.82 -13.94
CA PHE A 171 -6.87 3.23 -13.97
C PHE A 171 -7.76 3.54 -15.17
N SER A 172 -7.81 2.67 -16.18
CA SER A 172 -8.63 2.86 -17.38
C SER A 172 -10.13 2.71 -17.08
N ASN A 173 -10.46 1.88 -16.09
CA ASN A 173 -11.84 1.62 -15.64
C ASN A 173 -12.04 1.85 -14.14
N TYR A 174 -11.01 2.33 -13.43
CA TYR A 174 -10.97 2.51 -11.98
C TYR A 174 -11.34 1.24 -11.21
N SER A 175 -10.88 0.08 -11.67
CA SER A 175 -11.13 -1.20 -11.02
C SER A 175 -9.94 -1.67 -10.19
N LEU A 176 -10.22 -2.13 -8.98
CA LEU A 176 -9.28 -2.83 -8.12
C LEU A 176 -9.63 -4.31 -8.15
N SER A 177 -8.65 -5.19 -8.22
CA SER A 177 -8.87 -6.64 -8.14
C SER A 177 -7.68 -7.33 -7.49
N GLY A 178 -7.91 -8.49 -6.89
CA GLY A 178 -6.84 -9.30 -6.32
C GLY A 178 -7.15 -9.82 -4.92
N ARG A 179 -6.09 -10.07 -4.14
CA ARG A 179 -6.14 -10.64 -2.80
C ARG A 179 -5.10 -10.00 -1.87
N VAL A 180 -5.50 -9.81 -0.62
CA VAL A 180 -4.64 -9.40 0.49
C VAL A 180 -4.87 -10.39 1.64
N CYS A 181 -3.85 -11.15 2.02
CA CYS A 181 -3.94 -12.19 3.05
C CYS A 181 -5.06 -13.20 2.75
N GLY A 182 -5.18 -13.62 1.49
CA GLY A 182 -6.26 -14.51 1.01
C GLY A 182 -7.63 -13.85 0.84
N GLN A 183 -7.84 -12.63 1.39
CA GLN A 183 -9.09 -11.88 1.28
C GLN A 183 -9.18 -11.19 -0.07
N SER A 184 -10.23 -11.44 -0.84
CA SER A 184 -10.42 -10.78 -2.13
C SER A 184 -10.69 -9.28 -1.97
N VAL A 185 -10.07 -8.47 -2.84
CA VAL A 185 -10.37 -7.05 -3.03
C VAL A 185 -11.03 -6.84 -4.39
N ARG A 186 -12.10 -6.03 -4.44
CA ARG A 186 -12.86 -5.67 -5.63
C ARG A 186 -13.76 -4.47 -5.40
#